data_AF-X0XL76-F1
#
_entry.id   AF-X0XL76-F1
#
_cell.length_a   1.000
_cell.length_b   1.000
_cell.length_c   1.000
_cell.angle_alpha   90.00
_cell.angle_beta   90.00
_cell.angle_gamma   90.00
#
_symmetry.space_group_name_H-M   'P 1'
#
loop_
_entity.id
_entity.type
_entity.pdbx_description
1 polymer ?
#
loop_
_entity_poly.entity_id
_entity_poly.type
_entity_poly.pdbx_seq_one_letter_code
_entity_poly.pdbx_strand_id
1 'polypeptide(L)'
;WIQAGYSSNYPLAAVDVDACKLANLPKIILRYNELNKLTVDETIAAPKERKQILSKIARNPLPIPAEITAKDIMTATDQLNKMDKVYTEGVVIGDIKILVIREGEG
;
A
#
# COMPACT_ATOMS: atom_id res chain seq x y z
N TRP A 1 -1.26 17.62 4.98
CA TRP A 1 -0.70 18.91 4.54
C TRP A 1 0.71 19.15 5.11
N ILE A 2 0.98 18.95 6.41
CA ILE A 2 2.35 19.02 6.98
C ILE A 2 3.33 18.08 6.25
N GLN A 3 2.94 16.83 6.00
CA GLN A 3 3.74 15.86 5.22
C GLN A 3 4.02 16.29 3.77
N ALA A 4 3.23 17.21 3.22
CA ALA A 4 3.45 17.80 1.90
C ALA A 4 4.30 19.08 1.95
N GLY A 5 4.82 19.45 3.13
CA GLY A 5 5.73 20.59 3.33
C GLY A 5 5.03 21.93 3.57
N TYR A 6 3.71 21.97 3.72
CA TYR A 6 2.99 23.21 4.01
C TYR A 6 3.26 23.71 5.44
N SER A 7 3.44 25.02 5.59
CA SER A 7 3.81 25.68 6.85
C SER A 7 2.73 25.53 7.92
N SER A 8 3.11 25.00 9.09
CA SER A 8 2.23 24.80 10.25
C SER A 8 1.74 26.08 10.92
N ASN A 9 2.29 27.23 10.52
CA ASN A 9 2.03 28.52 11.15
C ASN A 9 0.72 29.17 10.66
N TYR A 10 0.07 28.58 9.66
CA TYR A 10 -1.17 29.10 9.08
C TYR A 10 -2.38 28.26 9.50
N PRO A 11 -3.57 28.87 9.63
CA PRO A 11 -4.80 28.15 9.88
C PRO A 11 -5.08 27.14 8.76
N LEU A 12 -5.63 25.98 9.12
CA LEU A 12 -5.90 24.88 8.19
C LEU A 12 -6.74 25.31 6.98
N ALA A 13 -7.72 26.20 7.19
CA ALA A 13 -8.56 26.74 6.12
C ALA A 13 -7.76 27.52 5.07
N ALA A 14 -6.74 28.28 5.48
CA ALA A 14 -5.88 29.00 4.55
C ALA A 14 -4.99 28.04 3.74
N VAL A 15 -4.44 27.02 4.41
CA VAL A 15 -3.66 25.96 3.77
C VAL A 15 -4.51 25.17 2.76
N ASP A 16 -5.78 24.91 3.08
CA ASP A 16 -6.71 24.19 2.21
C ASP A 16 -7.02 24.97 0.93
N VAL A 17 -7.30 26.28 1.06
CA VAL A 17 -7.51 27.17 -0.10
C VAL A 17 -6.29 27.19 -1.02
N ASP A 18 -5.08 27.29 -0.46
CA ASP A 18 -3.86 27.32 -1.26
C ASP A 18 -3.53 25.96 -1.87
N ALA A 19 -3.79 24.87 -1.16
CA ALA A 19 -3.68 23.51 -1.69
C ALA A 19 -4.65 23.28 -2.86
N CYS A 20 -5.89 23.77 -2.77
CA CYS A 20 -6.87 23.73 -3.86
C CYS A 20 -6.40 24.52 -5.08
N LYS A 21 -5.81 25.71 -4.90
CA LYS A 21 -5.24 26.49 -6.02
C LYS A 21 -4.08 25.75 -6.68
N LEU A 22 -3.18 25.18 -5.89
CA LEU A 22 -2.05 24.40 -6.40
C LEU A 22 -2.51 23.16 -7.16
N ALA A 23 -3.49 22.42 -6.63
CA ALA A 23 -4.06 21.24 -7.28
C ALA A 23 -4.62 21.54 -8.68
N ASN A 24 -5.15 22.76 -8.88
CA ASN A 24 -5.69 23.21 -10.16
C ASN A 24 -4.65 23.78 -11.13
N LEU A 25 -3.37 23.83 -10.76
CA LEU A 25 -2.32 24.31 -11.67
C LEU A 25 -2.14 23.34 -12.85
N PRO A 26 -2.07 23.85 -14.10
CA PRO A 26 -1.92 23.01 -15.28
C PRO A 26 -0.73 22.06 -15.21
N LYS A 27 0.41 22.53 -14.66
CA LYS A 27 1.60 21.71 -14.47
C LYS A 27 1.37 20.53 -13.53
N ILE A 28 0.62 20.74 -12.44
CA ILE A 28 0.30 19.69 -11.46
C ILE A 28 -0.69 18.69 -12.07
N ILE A 29 -1.72 19.17 -12.76
CA ILE A 29 -2.67 18.32 -13.49
C ILE A 29 -1.95 17.47 -14.54
N LEU A 30 -1.06 18.06 -15.35
CA LEU A 30 -0.30 17.35 -16.37
C LEU A 30 0.61 16.29 -15.75
N ARG A 31 1.32 16.62 -14.66
CA ARG A 31 2.16 15.65 -13.95
C ARG A 31 1.35 14.52 -13.32
N TYR A 32 0.20 14.83 -12.74
CA TYR A 32 -0.73 13.84 -12.21
C TYR A 32 -1.19 12.87 -13.31
N ASN A 33 -1.56 13.39 -14.47
CA ASN A 33 -1.95 12.58 -15.63
C ASN A 33 -0.79 11.75 -16.19
N GLU A 34 0.43 12.29 -16.22
CA GLU A 34 1.64 11.56 -16.62
C GLU A 34 1.92 10.39 -15.68
N LEU A 35 1.89 10.62 -14.36
CA LEU A 35 2.08 9.58 -13.36
C LEU A 35 0.99 8.51 -13.45
N ASN A 36 -0.27 8.91 -13.62
CA ASN A 36 -1.36 7.95 -13.82
C ASN A 36 -1.15 7.13 -15.09
N LYS A 37 -0.70 7.73 -16.20
CA LYS A 37 -0.40 6.99 -17.44
C LYS A 37 0.76 5.99 -17.27
N LEU A 38 1.80 6.35 -16.52
CA LEU A 38 2.90 5.43 -16.18
C LEU A 38 2.47 4.31 -15.22
N THR A 39 1.38 4.52 -14.48
CA THR A 39 0.84 3.52 -13.53
C THR A 39 -0.11 2.55 -14.22
N VAL A 40 -0.67 2.90 -15.38
CA VAL A 40 -1.44 1.99 -16.26
C VAL A 40 -0.47 1.24 -17.16
N ASP A 41 0.45 0.50 -16.54
CA ASP A 41 1.02 -0.67 -17.19
C ASP A 41 -0.03 -1.77 -17.02
N GLU A 42 -0.74 -2.15 -18.09
CA GLU A 42 -1.82 -3.16 -18.03
C GLU A 42 -1.32 -4.53 -17.55
N THR A 43 0.00 -4.71 -17.48
CA THR A 43 0.65 -5.88 -16.89
C THR A 43 0.70 -5.85 -15.35
N ILE A 44 0.55 -4.67 -14.73
CA ILE A 44 0.64 -4.45 -13.29
C ILE A 44 -0.76 -4.19 -12.73
N ALA A 45 -1.38 -5.23 -12.17
CA ALA A 45 -2.67 -5.11 -11.49
C ALA A 45 -2.67 -4.00 -10.44
N ALA A 46 -3.78 -3.25 -10.33
CA ALA A 46 -3.92 -2.16 -9.36
C ALA A 46 -3.77 -2.70 -7.92
N PRO A 47 -3.36 -1.88 -6.92
CA PRO A 47 -3.15 -2.36 -5.54
C PRO A 47 -4.34 -3.12 -4.95
N LYS A 48 -5.57 -2.68 -5.27
CA LYS A 48 -6.82 -3.33 -4.86
C LYS A 48 -6.98 -4.71 -5.51
N GLU A 49 -6.69 -4.81 -6.81
CA GLU A 49 -6.77 -6.05 -7.58
C GLU A 49 -5.69 -7.04 -7.12
N ARG A 50 -4.46 -6.58 -6.85
CA ARG A 50 -3.41 -7.40 -6.24
C ARG A 50 -3.83 -8.00 -4.90
N LYS A 51 -4.42 -7.20 -4.01
CA LYS A 51 -4.98 -7.71 -2.74
C LYS A 51 -6.08 -8.73 -2.98
N GLN A 52 -6.95 -8.51 -3.96
CA GLN A 52 -8.03 -9.45 -4.29
C GLN A 52 -7.50 -10.76 -4.88
N ILE A 53 -6.51 -10.71 -5.77
CA ILE A 53 -5.86 -11.89 -6.36
C ILE A 53 -5.15 -12.68 -5.25
N LEU A 54 -4.34 -12.02 -4.42
CA LEU A 54 -3.67 -12.66 -3.28
C LEU A 54 -4.67 -13.25 -2.29
N SER A 55 -5.79 -12.56 -2.02
CA SER A 55 -6.85 -13.08 -1.15
C SER A 55 -7.53 -14.31 -1.76
N LYS A 56 -7.71 -14.36 -3.08
CA LYS A 56 -8.25 -15.54 -3.78
C LYS A 56 -7.28 -16.73 -3.67
N ILE A 57 -5.98 -16.50 -3.89
CA ILE A 57 -4.94 -17.51 -3.74
C ILE A 57 -4.87 -18.01 -2.29
N ALA A 58 -4.92 -17.09 -1.31
CA ALA A 58 -4.83 -17.41 0.10
C ALA A 58 -6.07 -18.18 0.63
N ARG A 59 -7.26 -17.90 0.11
CA ARG A 59 -8.52 -18.50 0.56
C ARG A 59 -8.83 -19.87 -0.06
N ASN A 60 -8.09 -20.25 -1.10
CA ASN A 60 -8.24 -21.45 -1.93
C ASN A 60 -9.34 -22.46 -1.47
N PRO A 61 -10.58 -22.39 -2.00
CA PRO A 61 -11.52 -23.49 -1.83
C PRO A 61 -11.02 -24.67 -2.66
N LEU A 62 -10.81 -25.83 -2.01
CA LEU A 62 -10.43 -27.09 -2.66
C LEU A 62 -11.33 -27.36 -3.91
N PRO A 63 -10.79 -27.91 -5.01
CA PRO A 63 -9.48 -28.55 -5.14
C PRO A 63 -8.41 -27.63 -5.73
N ILE A 64 -7.18 -27.81 -5.21
CA ILE A 64 -5.98 -27.11 -5.64
C ILE A 64 -5.69 -27.47 -7.11
N PRO A 65 -5.67 -26.52 -8.07
CA PRO A 65 -5.12 -26.80 -9.39
C PRO A 65 -3.66 -27.22 -9.21
N ALA A 66 -3.18 -28.23 -9.95
CA ALA A 66 -1.81 -28.76 -9.84
C ALA A 66 -0.70 -27.69 -9.98
N GLU A 67 -1.05 -26.49 -10.43
CA GLU A 67 -0.19 -25.32 -10.63
C GLU A 67 -0.02 -24.44 -9.39
N ILE A 68 -0.91 -24.50 -8.37
CA ILE A 68 -0.80 -23.67 -7.15
C ILE A 68 -0.32 -24.54 -6.00
N THR A 69 0.88 -24.28 -5.50
CA THR A 69 1.46 -25.06 -4.40
C THR A 69 1.12 -24.46 -3.03
N ALA A 70 1.26 -25.25 -1.97
CA ALA A 70 1.14 -24.75 -0.59
C ALA A 70 2.14 -23.59 -0.31
N LYS A 71 3.30 -23.59 -0.97
CA LYS A 71 4.29 -22.51 -0.90
C LYS A 71 3.74 -21.19 -1.47
N ASP A 72 2.95 -21.26 -2.54
CA ASP A 72 2.36 -20.08 -3.16
C ASP A 72 1.27 -19.48 -2.27
N ILE A 73 0.48 -20.33 -1.61
CA ILE A 73 -0.51 -19.91 -0.61
C ILE A 73 0.18 -19.20 0.56
N MET A 74 1.23 -19.80 1.13
CA MET A 74 2.00 -19.19 2.22
C MET A 74 2.63 -17.85 1.80
N THR A 75 3.18 -17.78 0.60
CA THR A 75 3.79 -16.56 0.06
C THR A 75 2.72 -15.47 -0.13
N ALA A 76 1.53 -15.82 -0.62
CA ALA A 76 0.44 -14.88 -0.79
C ALA A 76 -0.06 -14.33 0.55
N THR A 77 -0.20 -15.17 1.57
CA THR A 77 -0.59 -14.76 2.93
C THR A 77 0.44 -13.84 3.57
N ASP A 78 1.74 -14.14 3.45
CA ASP A 78 2.81 -13.27 3.96
C ASP A 78 2.78 -11.88 3.31
N GLN A 79 2.55 -11.82 1.99
CA GLN A 79 2.42 -10.56 1.28
C GLN A 79 1.19 -9.76 1.74
N LEU A 80 0.04 -10.40 1.94
CA LEU A 80 -1.14 -9.74 2.49
C LEU A 80 -0.87 -9.15 3.88
N ASN A 81 -0.24 -9.93 4.77
CA ASN A 81 0.07 -9.49 6.12
C ASN A 81 1.07 -8.31 6.14
N LYS A 82 2.03 -8.28 5.22
CA LYS A 82 2.94 -7.13 5.01
C LYS A 82 2.18 -5.89 4.51
N MET A 83 1.27 -6.06 3.55
CA MET A 83 0.45 -4.96 3.03
C MET A 83 -0.50 -4.36 4.07
N ASP A 84 -1.00 -5.20 4.98
CA ASP A 84 -1.90 -4.78 6.06
C ASP A 84 -1.13 -4.36 7.32
N LYS A 85 0.21 -4.35 7.28
CA LYS A 85 1.11 -4.00 8.39
C LYS A 85 0.83 -4.83 9.66
N VAL A 86 0.36 -6.07 9.49
CA VAL A 86 0.14 -7.03 10.58
C VAL A 86 1.47 -7.38 11.24
N TYR A 87 2.54 -7.42 10.44
CA TYR A 87 3.91 -7.46 10.92
C TYR A 87 4.55 -6.08 10.79
N THR A 88 5.17 -5.61 11.87
CA THR A 88 6.23 -4.59 11.76
C THR A 88 7.53 -5.29 11.42
N GLU A 89 8.28 -4.79 10.44
CA GLU A 89 9.62 -5.29 10.13
C GLU A 89 10.42 -5.38 11.43
N GLY A 90 10.94 -6.58 11.71
CA GLY A 90 11.60 -6.86 12.97
C GLY A 90 12.73 -5.86 13.21
N VAL A 91 12.69 -5.20 14.37
CA VAL A 91 13.82 -4.39 14.82
C VAL A 91 14.97 -5.37 15.04
N VAL A 92 16.04 -5.23 14.26
CA VAL A 92 17.27 -5.99 14.46
C VAL A 92 18.00 -5.38 15.66
N ILE A 93 18.02 -6.10 16.79
CA ILE A 93 18.88 -5.78 17.93
C ILE A 93 19.99 -6.85 17.94
N GLY A 94 21.14 -6.53 17.35
CA GLY A 94 22.24 -7.50 17.20
C GLY A 94 21.87 -8.65 16.24
N ASP A 95 22.25 -9.89 16.58
CA ASP A 95 22.03 -11.08 15.72
C ASP A 95 20.64 -11.71 15.85
N ILE A 96 19.73 -11.09 16.61
CA ILE A 96 18.40 -11.66 16.90
C ILE A 96 17.34 -10.94 16.05
N LYS A 97 16.66 -11.70 15.18
CA LYS A 97 15.47 -11.23 14.46
C LYS A 97 14.23 -11.43 15.33
N ILE A 98 13.72 -10.35 15.91
CA ILE A 98 12.47 -10.37 16.70
C ILE A 98 11.30 -9.98 15.80
N LEU A 99 10.32 -10.87 15.65
CA LEU A 99 9.06 -10.56 14.96
C LEU A 99 8.09 -9.96 16.00
N VAL A 100 7.76 -8.67 15.86
CA VAL A 100 6.80 -8.00 16.75
C VAL A 100 5.41 -8.12 16.16
N ILE A 101 4.52 -8.83 16.86
CA ILE A 101 3.10 -8.96 16.51
C ILE A 101 2.34 -7.90 17.31
N ARG A 102 1.58 -7.04 16.63
CA ARG A 102 0.61 -6.17 17.30
C ARG A 102 -0.68 -6.95 17.49
N GLU A 103 -0.98 -7.35 18.72
CA GLU A 103 -2.35 -7.73 19.07
C GLU A 103 -3.23 -6.48 18.98
N GLY A 104 -4.29 -6.55 18.17
CA GLY A 104 -5.25 -5.46 18.05
C GLY A 104 -6.03 -5.28 19.35
N GLU A 105 -6.13 -4.03 19.82
CA GLU A 105 -7.10 -3.65 20.83
C GLU A 105 -8.52 -3.88 20.29
N GLY A 106 -9.31 -4.65 21.04
CA GLY A 106 -10.71 -4.95 20.75
C GLY A 106 -11.67 -3.81 21.02
#